data_AF-A0A5P2BNG9-F1
#
_entry.id   AF-A0A5P2BNG9-F1
#
_cell.length_a   1.000
_cell.length_b   1.000
_cell.length_c   1.000
_cell.angle_alpha   90.00
_cell.angle_beta   90.00
_cell.angle_gamma   90.00
#
_symmetry.space_group_name_H-M   'P 1'
#
loop_
_entity.id
_entity.type
_entity.pdbx_description
1 polymer ?
#
loop_
_entity_poly.entity_id
_entity_poly.type
_entity_poly.pdbx_seq_one_letter_code
_entity_poly.pdbx_strand_id
1 'polypeptide(L)'
;MRGRAQGFVSRVTARNRLPLDFSVASLRIVDFLIDGLRKGGRPRAEIAGTLFGLGAYVGEVLVRRAGAVWVDFDQDQRQLFGQSVGVRMPDGRVWNPLGKVVNCLERGGTNGSEVSLQNFYLTLPGRLRHVA
;
A
#
# COMPACT_ATOMS: atom_id res chain seq x y z
N MET A 1 4.15 4.42 -11.49
CA MET A 1 4.03 3.56 -10.28
C MET A 1 3.84 2.08 -10.58
N ARG A 2 3.01 1.68 -11.56
CA ARG A 2 2.81 0.28 -11.97
C ARG A 2 4.10 -0.55 -12.12
N GLY A 3 5.09 -0.07 -12.88
CA GLY A 3 6.37 -0.77 -13.05
C GLY A 3 7.18 -0.95 -11.76
N ARG A 4 7.08 0.00 -10.81
CA ARG A 4 7.71 -0.13 -9.49
C ARG A 4 7.04 -1.23 -8.65
N ALA A 5 5.71 -1.33 -8.71
CA ALA A 5 4.95 -2.39 -8.02
C ALA A 5 5.28 -3.78 -8.59
N GLN A 6 5.31 -3.93 -9.92
CA GLN A 6 5.71 -5.18 -10.57
C GLN A 6 7.16 -5.56 -10.25
N GLY A 7 8.10 -4.63 -10.36
CA GLY A 7 9.50 -4.87 -10.01
C GLY A 7 9.70 -5.24 -8.53
N PHE A 8 8.88 -4.66 -7.63
CA PHE A 8 8.86 -5.06 -6.22
C PHE A 8 8.39 -6.51 -6.05
N VAL A 9 7.26 -6.89 -6.66
CA VAL A 9 6.73 -8.25 -6.61
C VAL A 9 7.79 -9.24 -7.11
N SER A 10 8.37 -9.00 -8.29
CA SER A 10 9.40 -9.89 -8.85
C SER A 10 10.60 -10.09 -7.91
N ARG A 11 11.03 -9.04 -7.19
CA ARG A 11 12.15 -9.17 -6.23
C ARG A 11 11.77 -9.94 -4.98
N VAL A 12 10.60 -9.65 -4.39
CA VAL A 12 10.21 -10.25 -3.10
C VAL A 12 9.75 -11.70 -3.28
N THR A 13 9.25 -12.07 -4.47
CA THR A 13 8.84 -13.45 -4.76
C THR A 13 9.94 -14.32 -5.39
N ALA A 14 11.10 -13.74 -5.72
CA ALA A 14 12.20 -14.45 -6.39
C ALA A 14 12.69 -15.70 -5.65
N ARG A 15 12.60 -15.69 -4.31
CA ARG A 15 13.09 -16.78 -3.45
C ARG A 15 11.97 -17.53 -2.70
N ASN A 16 10.76 -17.00 -2.68
CA ASN A 16 9.61 -17.63 -2.05
C ASN A 16 8.33 -17.17 -2.73
N ARG A 17 7.43 -18.08 -3.10
CA ARG A 17 6.17 -17.71 -3.78
C ARG A 17 5.19 -17.10 -2.78
N LEU A 18 5.28 -15.79 -2.60
CA LEU A 18 4.24 -15.02 -1.92
C LEU A 18 3.12 -14.69 -2.93
N PRO A 19 1.84 -14.98 -2.64
CA PRO A 19 0.73 -14.70 -3.55
C PRO A 19 0.37 -13.21 -3.63
N LEU A 20 1.31 -12.39 -4.09
CA LEU A 20 1.16 -10.95 -4.34
C LEU A 20 0.60 -10.71 -5.75
N ASP A 21 -0.67 -11.07 -5.93
CA ASP A 21 -1.39 -11.12 -7.21
C ASP A 21 -2.23 -9.85 -7.52
N PHE A 22 -2.03 -8.77 -6.76
CA PHE A 22 -2.81 -7.53 -6.82
C PHE A 22 -4.32 -7.73 -6.53
N SER A 23 -4.70 -8.80 -5.82
CA SER A 23 -6.06 -8.96 -5.26
C SER A 23 -6.23 -8.19 -3.95
N VAL A 24 -7.47 -7.96 -3.53
CA VAL A 24 -7.77 -7.41 -2.19
C VAL A 24 -7.31 -8.38 -1.09
N ALA A 25 -7.39 -9.70 -1.34
CA ALA A 25 -6.96 -10.71 -0.38
C ALA A 25 -5.45 -10.65 -0.11
N SER A 26 -4.65 -10.34 -1.13
CA SER A 26 -3.20 -10.19 -1.01
C SER A 26 -2.74 -9.08 -0.06
N LEU A 27 -3.62 -8.11 0.29
CA LEU A 27 -3.30 -7.08 1.28
C LEU A 27 -3.01 -7.65 2.67
N ARG A 28 -3.60 -8.81 3.01
CA ARG A 28 -3.28 -9.55 4.26
C ARG A 28 -1.82 -10.02 4.29
N ILE A 29 -1.28 -10.38 3.13
CA ILE A 29 0.12 -10.81 2.99
C ILE A 29 1.02 -9.60 3.18
N VAL A 30 0.62 -8.44 2.65
CA VAL A 30 1.36 -7.19 2.87
C VAL A 30 1.36 -6.81 4.35
N ASP A 31 0.21 -6.88 5.03
CA ASP A 31 0.11 -6.68 6.48
C ASP A 31 1.09 -7.60 7.24
N PHE A 32 1.14 -8.88 6.88
CA PHE A 32 2.09 -9.84 7.45
C PHE A 32 3.57 -9.48 7.18
N LEU A 33 3.90 -9.04 5.97
CA LEU A 33 5.25 -8.60 5.63
C LEU A 33 5.68 -7.38 6.44
N ILE A 34 4.78 -6.41 6.63
CA ILE A 34 5.03 -5.22 7.43
C ILE A 34 5.27 -5.60 8.89
N ASP A 35 4.47 -6.50 9.44
CA ASP A 35 4.65 -7.00 10.81
C ASP A 35 5.98 -7.75 10.97
N GLY A 36 6.38 -8.55 9.98
CA GLY A 36 7.70 -9.19 9.92
C GLY A 36 8.85 -8.18 9.90
N LEU A 37 8.75 -7.12 9.10
CA LEU A 37 9.74 -6.03 9.06
C LEU A 37 9.85 -5.31 10.40
N ARG A 38 8.72 -5.01 11.04
CA ARG A 38 8.69 -4.41 12.38
C ARG A 38 9.40 -5.29 13.40
N LYS A 39 9.00 -6.56 13.49
CA LYS A 39 9.56 -7.52 14.47
C LYS A 39 11.05 -7.74 14.24
N GLY A 40 11.52 -7.62 13.00
CA GLY A 40 12.92 -7.67 12.65
C GLY A 40 13.76 -6.47 13.12
N GLY A 41 13.13 -5.37 13.58
CA GLY A 41 13.80 -4.24 14.24
C GLY A 41 14.85 -3.50 13.40
N ARG A 42 14.86 -3.69 12.07
CA ARG A 42 15.89 -3.11 11.20
C ARG A 42 15.78 -1.58 11.11
N PRO A 43 16.89 -0.85 10.97
CA PRO A 43 16.88 0.59 10.77
C PRO A 43 16.00 0.99 9.58
N ARG A 44 15.29 2.12 9.74
CA ARG A 44 14.33 2.60 8.73
C ARG A 44 14.95 2.83 7.36
N ALA A 45 16.20 3.28 7.32
CA ALA A 45 16.95 3.49 6.08
C ALA A 45 17.10 2.20 5.27
N GLU A 46 17.33 1.06 5.93
CA GLU A 46 17.53 -0.23 5.27
C GLU A 46 16.24 -0.80 4.68
N ILE A 47 15.10 -0.52 5.32
CA ILE A 47 13.78 -1.02 4.88
C ILE A 47 13.02 -0.01 4.02
N ALA A 48 13.51 1.21 3.84
CA ALA A 48 12.82 2.28 3.11
C ALA A 48 12.43 1.87 1.68
N GLY A 49 13.33 1.21 0.95
CA GLY A 49 13.05 0.71 -0.41
C GLY A 49 11.96 -0.36 -0.44
N THR A 50 11.91 -1.23 0.58
CA THR A 50 10.87 -2.25 0.74
C THR A 50 9.52 -1.60 1.06
N LEU A 51 9.48 -0.64 1.99
CA LEU A 51 8.27 0.12 2.31
C LEU A 51 7.74 0.86 1.09
N PHE A 52 8.62 1.48 0.30
CA PHE A 52 8.26 2.12 -0.95
C PHE A 52 7.61 1.12 -1.93
N GLY A 53 8.21 -0.06 -2.10
CA GLY A 53 7.67 -1.11 -2.95
C GLY A 53 6.31 -1.64 -2.49
N LEU A 54 6.13 -1.82 -1.18
CA LEU A 54 4.84 -2.18 -0.57
C LEU A 54 3.79 -1.08 -0.79
N GLY A 55 4.15 0.19 -0.61
CA GLY A 55 3.25 1.31 -0.90
C GLY A 55 2.82 1.36 -2.37
N ALA A 56 3.76 1.12 -3.29
CA ALA A 56 3.45 1.02 -4.72
C ALA A 56 2.52 -0.16 -5.02
N TYR A 57 2.72 -1.31 -4.37
CA TYR A 57 1.85 -2.47 -4.49
C TYR A 57 0.42 -2.18 -4.01
N VAL A 58 0.28 -1.60 -2.81
CA VAL A 58 -1.03 -1.21 -2.24
C VAL A 58 -1.74 -0.24 -3.17
N GLY A 59 -1.05 0.80 -3.67
CA GLY A 59 -1.67 1.74 -4.60
C GLY A 59 -2.11 1.08 -5.91
N GLU A 60 -1.36 0.10 -6.42
CA GLU A 60 -1.77 -0.65 -7.62
C GLU A 60 -3.00 -1.54 -7.35
N VAL A 61 -3.15 -2.09 -6.14
CA VAL A 61 -4.40 -2.77 -5.74
C VAL A 61 -5.57 -1.78 -5.74
N LEU A 62 -5.40 -0.57 -5.22
CA LEU A 62 -6.45 0.46 -5.23
C LEU A 62 -6.84 0.86 -6.66
N VAL A 63 -5.86 1.04 -7.54
CA VAL A 63 -6.12 1.37 -8.95
C VAL A 63 -6.91 0.27 -9.63
N ARG A 64 -6.51 -1.00 -9.44
CA ARG A 64 -7.13 -2.14 -10.13
C ARG A 64 -8.48 -2.56 -9.55
N ARG A 65 -8.67 -2.41 -8.24
CA ARG A 65 -9.82 -3.00 -7.52
C ARG A 65 -10.82 -1.97 -7.02
N ALA A 66 -10.39 -0.73 -6.79
CA ALA A 66 -11.23 0.34 -6.26
C ALA A 66 -11.53 1.45 -7.29
N GLY A 67 -11.00 1.35 -8.51
CA GLY A 67 -11.17 2.36 -9.56
C GLY A 67 -10.33 3.62 -9.35
N ALA A 68 -9.31 3.56 -8.49
CA ALA A 68 -8.44 4.69 -8.25
C ALA A 68 -7.54 4.99 -9.45
N VAL A 69 -6.98 6.19 -9.51
CA VAL A 69 -5.94 6.56 -10.48
C VAL A 69 -4.71 7.10 -9.77
N TRP A 70 -3.52 6.79 -10.30
CA TRP A 70 -2.28 7.38 -9.79
C TRP A 70 -2.26 8.88 -10.08
N VAL A 71 -1.84 9.67 -9.09
CA VAL A 71 -1.72 11.12 -9.19
C VAL A 71 -0.43 11.59 -8.55
N ASP A 72 0.16 12.62 -9.14
CA ASP A 72 1.17 13.42 -8.44
C ASP A 72 0.46 14.32 -7.44
N PHE A 73 0.99 14.39 -6.23
CA PHE A 73 0.51 15.32 -5.23
C PHE A 73 0.85 16.76 -5.65
N ASP A 74 -0.08 17.67 -5.42
CA ASP A 74 0.19 19.11 -5.49
C ASP A 74 1.13 19.56 -4.35
N GLN A 75 1.51 20.84 -4.35
CA GLN A 75 2.49 21.35 -3.39
C GLN A 75 2.01 21.24 -1.94
N ASP A 76 0.72 21.45 -1.68
CA ASP A 76 0.14 21.38 -0.33
C ASP A 76 0.04 19.93 0.14
N GLN A 77 -0.36 19.02 -0.74
CA GLN A 77 -0.40 17.58 -0.49
C GLN A 77 1.00 17.01 -0.26
N ARG A 78 2.02 17.47 -1.00
CA ARG A 78 3.41 17.07 -0.77
C ARG A 78 3.90 17.49 0.62
N GLN A 79 3.56 18.70 1.05
CA GLN A 79 3.89 19.17 2.39
C GLN A 79 3.15 18.37 3.48
N LEU A 80 1.87 18.06 3.26
CA LEU A 80 1.07 17.30 4.21
C LEU A 80 1.52 15.82 4.32
N PHE A 81 1.81 15.18 3.20
CA PHE A 81 2.06 13.74 3.13
C PHE A 81 3.54 13.34 3.12
N GLY A 82 4.46 14.29 2.86
CA GLY A 82 5.89 14.02 2.75
C GLY A 82 6.27 13.07 1.61
N GLN A 83 5.40 12.92 0.62
CA GLN A 83 5.55 12.03 -0.54
C GLN A 83 5.12 12.77 -1.81
N SER A 84 5.61 12.36 -2.98
CA SER A 84 5.29 13.05 -4.23
C SER A 84 4.09 12.46 -4.98
N VAL A 85 3.63 11.27 -4.61
CA VAL A 85 2.61 10.51 -5.33
C VAL A 85 1.60 9.86 -4.40
N GLY A 86 0.37 9.72 -4.89
CA GLY A 86 -0.66 8.89 -4.26
C GLY A 86 -1.71 8.46 -5.26
N VAL A 87 -2.90 8.14 -4.76
CA VAL A 87 -4.01 7.72 -5.60
C VAL A 87 -5.24 8.60 -5.35
N ARG A 88 -5.95 8.93 -6.42
CA ARG A 88 -7.24 9.61 -6.36
C ARG A 88 -8.35 8.59 -6.60
N MET A 89 -9.32 8.58 -5.70
CA MET A 89 -10.52 7.75 -5.81
C MET A 89 -11.52 8.35 -6.79
N PRO A 90 -12.46 7.55 -7.31
CA PRO A 90 -13.58 8.03 -8.15
C PRO A 90 -14.37 9.21 -7.57
N ASP A 91 -14.49 9.30 -6.25
CA ASP A 91 -15.15 10.42 -5.55
C ASP A 91 -14.28 11.69 -5.42
N GLY A 92 -13.09 11.68 -6.01
CA GLY A 92 -12.13 12.79 -5.99
C GLY A 92 -11.19 12.81 -4.79
N ARG A 93 -11.42 12.00 -3.74
CA ARG A 93 -10.55 11.97 -2.56
C ARG A 93 -9.17 11.40 -2.87
N VAL A 94 -8.14 12.03 -2.32
CA VAL A 94 -6.74 11.64 -2.51
C VAL A 94 -6.24 10.87 -1.29
N TRP A 95 -5.51 9.79 -1.53
CA TRP A 95 -4.94 8.91 -0.51
C TRP A 95 -3.45 8.68 -0.74
N ASN A 96 -2.71 8.45 0.34
CA ASN A 96 -1.28 8.12 0.33
C ASN A 96 -1.04 6.65 0.73
N PRO A 97 -0.94 5.70 -0.23
CA PRO A 97 -0.70 4.29 0.06
C PRO A 97 0.60 4.03 0.82
N LEU A 98 1.67 4.77 0.51
CA LEU A 98 2.96 4.61 1.19
C LEU A 98 2.89 5.12 2.64
N GLY A 99 2.26 6.27 2.86
CA GLY A 99 1.99 6.77 4.21
C GLY A 99 1.17 5.78 5.03
N LYS A 100 0.20 5.10 4.41
CA LYS A 100 -0.57 4.03 5.08
C LYS A 100 0.31 2.84 5.45
N VAL A 101 1.17 2.36 4.56
CA VAL A 101 2.13 1.28 4.85
C VAL A 101 3.08 1.64 6.00
N VAL A 102 3.60 2.87 5.98
CA VAL A 102 4.44 3.39 7.06
C VAL A 102 3.69 3.43 8.39
N ASN A 103 2.44 3.90 8.39
CA ASN A 103 1.59 3.92 9.58
C ASN A 103 1.35 2.50 10.13
N CYS A 104 1.17 1.50 9.25
CA CYS A 104 1.07 0.10 9.64
C CYS A 104 2.36 -0.41 10.30
N LEU A 105 3.52 -0.01 9.78
CA LEU A 105 4.85 -0.35 10.33
C LEU A 105 5.09 0.27 11.71
N GLU A 106 4.54 1.45 11.98
CA GLU A 106 4.71 2.17 13.26
C GLU A 106 3.71 1.73 14.34
N ARG A 107 2.44 1.55 13.99
CA ARG A 107 1.35 1.27 14.96
C ARG A 107 1.01 -0.21 15.18
N GLY A 108 0.78 -0.99 14.12
CA GLY A 108 0.64 -2.45 14.23
C GLY A 108 -0.46 -2.97 13.37
N GLY A 109 -0.15 -3.13 12.09
CA GLY A 109 -1.06 -3.71 11.10
C GLY A 109 -1.03 -5.22 11.15
N THR A 110 -1.63 -5.84 12.16
CA THR A 110 -2.07 -7.23 12.05
C THR A 110 -3.45 -7.30 11.40
N ASN A 111 -3.79 -8.43 10.79
CA ASN A 111 -5.13 -8.67 10.25
C ASN A 111 -6.19 -8.37 11.31
N GLY A 112 -7.14 -7.48 10.99
CA GLY A 112 -8.19 -7.06 11.90
C GLY A 112 -7.92 -5.78 12.70
N SER A 113 -6.68 -5.27 12.72
CA SER A 113 -6.33 -3.97 13.32
C SER A 113 -6.93 -2.79 12.55
N GLU A 114 -7.22 -1.67 13.21
CA GLU A 114 -7.66 -0.41 12.56
C GLU A 114 -6.65 0.09 11.52
N VAL A 115 -5.37 -0.26 11.70
CA VAL A 115 -4.32 0.12 10.75
C VAL A 115 -4.13 -0.88 9.62
N SER A 116 -4.71 -2.09 9.66
CA SER A 116 -4.59 -3.10 8.58
C SER A 116 -4.92 -2.52 7.20
N LEU A 117 -4.12 -2.87 6.19
CA LEU A 117 -4.32 -2.46 4.81
C LEU A 117 -5.57 -3.07 4.20
N GLN A 118 -5.92 -4.29 4.58
CA GLN A 118 -7.16 -4.89 4.15
C GLN A 118 -8.36 -4.16 4.76
N ASN A 119 -8.36 -3.90 6.06
CA ASN A 119 -9.44 -3.14 6.70
C ASN A 119 -9.57 -1.76 6.08
N PHE A 120 -8.45 -1.09 5.85
CA PHE A 120 -8.40 0.17 5.13
C PHE A 120 -9.07 0.09 3.75
N TYR A 121 -8.80 -0.95 2.97
CA TYR A 121 -9.51 -1.16 1.69
C TYR A 121 -11.03 -1.34 1.89
N LEU A 122 -11.43 -2.16 2.87
CA LEU A 122 -12.84 -2.48 3.14
C LEU A 122 -13.62 -1.29 3.70
N THR A 123 -12.96 -0.34 4.35
CA THR A 123 -13.57 0.90 4.87
C THR A 123 -13.33 2.10 3.95
N LEU A 124 -12.56 1.94 2.86
CA LEU A 124 -12.20 3.02 1.94
C LEU A 124 -13.44 3.66 1.27
N PRO A 125 -13.73 4.94 1.54
CA PRO A 125 -14.79 5.67 0.85
C PRO A 125 -14.46 5.88 -0.63
N GLY A 126 -15.49 6.10 -1.46
CA GLY A 126 -15.30 6.51 -2.85
C GLY A 126 -14.89 5.42 -3.83
N ARG A 127 -14.74 4.17 -3.39
CA ARG A 127 -14.41 3.03 -4.26
C ARG A 127 -15.55 2.68 -5.20
N LEU A 128 -15.21 2.31 -6.43
CA LEU A 128 -16.14 1.56 -7.27
C LEU A 128 -16.43 0.22 -6.59
N ARG A 129 -17.71 -0.05 -6.33
CA ARG A 129 -18.14 -1.39 -5.92
C ARG A 129 -18.05 -2.25 -7.18
N HIS A 130 -17.10 -3.17 -7.21
CA HIS A 130 -17.11 -4.21 -8.22
C HIS A 130 -18.39 -5.03 -7.98
N VAL A 131 -19.37 -4.90 -8.88
CA VAL A 131 -20.48 -5.84 -8.95
C VAL A 131 -19.84 -7.15 -9.41
N ALA A 132 -20.06 -8.21 -8.63
CA ALA A 132 -19.57 -9.55 -8.94
C ALA A 132 -20.21 -10.06 -10.25
#